data_AF-A0A8H2JH80-F1
#
_entry.id   AF-A0A8H2JH80-F1
#
_cell.length_a   1.000
_cell.length_b   1.000
_cell.length_c   1.000
_cell.angle_alpha   90.00
_cell.angle_beta   90.00
_cell.angle_gamma   90.00
#
_symmetry.space_group_name_H-M   'P 1'
#
loop_
_entity.id
_entity.type
_entity.pdbx_description
1 polymer ?
#
loop_
_entity_poly.entity_id
_entity_poly.type
_entity_poly.pdbx_seq_one_letter_code
_entity_poly.pdbx_strand_id
1 'polypeptide(L)'
;MSDFTFRAAGLAAATLTGAVLALAGSPLAAADPTTDAQGFVDSTARCPTGDTAVAFGSTASSRVAVCKSAGGEYQYRGVRISDGAKLIATATADGRGGYTATSDGITYTVTAKSLDISAGSQSIRSEPMTFFRGGGPLPATAPAPAGTPSTPVTGAPAPVPTTPLPPPLPAEVGGTRQSGH
;
A
#
# COMPACT_ATOMS: atom_id res chain seq x y z
N MET A 1 -19.57 40.53 -26.14
CA MET A 1 -20.35 40.43 -27.38
C MET A 1 -19.38 40.43 -28.53
N SER A 2 -19.11 39.25 -29.10
CA SER A 2 -18.51 39.07 -30.42
C SER A 2 -18.76 37.63 -30.80
N ASP A 3 -19.96 37.47 -31.34
CA ASP A 3 -20.53 36.28 -31.96
C ASP A 3 -19.75 35.94 -33.24
N PHE A 4 -19.42 34.67 -33.43
CA PHE A 4 -19.06 34.13 -34.75
C PHE A 4 -19.88 32.86 -35.00
N THR A 5 -20.89 33.03 -35.85
CA THR A 5 -21.92 32.06 -36.22
C THR A 5 -21.53 31.36 -37.52
N PHE A 6 -21.38 30.03 -37.43
CA PHE A 6 -21.68 28.94 -38.38
C PHE A 6 -21.24 28.96 -39.86
N ARG A 7 -20.72 27.80 -40.30
CA ARG A 7 -21.26 26.82 -41.30
C ARG A 7 -20.07 26.02 -41.88
N ALA A 8 -20.13 24.77 -42.34
CA ALA A 8 -21.05 23.63 -42.27
C ALA A 8 -20.29 22.40 -42.83
N ALA A 9 -20.65 21.21 -42.37
CA ALA A 9 -20.62 19.89 -43.03
C ALA A 9 -19.39 19.42 -43.86
N GLY A 10 -18.86 18.26 -43.45
CA GLY A 10 -18.08 17.36 -44.31
C GLY A 10 -17.84 16.02 -43.62
N LEU A 11 -18.72 15.04 -43.88
CA LEU A 11 -18.54 13.64 -43.52
C LEU A 11 -17.48 13.00 -44.42
N ALA A 12 -16.47 12.34 -43.83
CA ALA A 12 -15.73 11.27 -44.49
C ALA A 12 -15.13 10.32 -43.44
N ALA A 13 -15.54 9.05 -43.52
CA ALA A 13 -15.02 7.95 -42.73
C ALA A 13 -13.71 7.42 -43.33
N ALA A 14 -12.73 7.05 -42.50
CA ALA A 14 -11.76 5.99 -42.81
C ALA A 14 -11.10 5.49 -41.52
N THR A 15 -11.29 4.20 -41.27
CA THR A 15 -10.66 3.38 -40.24
C THR A 15 -9.17 3.16 -40.54
N LEU A 16 -8.35 2.92 -39.51
CA LEU A 16 -7.31 1.88 -39.44
C LEU A 16 -6.53 1.97 -38.10
N THR A 17 -6.98 1.13 -37.18
CA THR A 17 -6.20 0.30 -36.24
C THR A 17 -4.69 0.58 -36.09
N GLY A 18 -4.32 1.06 -34.91
CA GLY A 18 -2.96 0.96 -34.37
C GLY A 18 -3.04 0.54 -32.89
N ALA A 19 -3.29 -0.74 -32.63
CA ALA A 19 -3.26 -1.31 -31.29
C ALA A 19 -1.81 -1.36 -30.82
N VAL A 20 -1.39 -0.38 -30.02
CA VAL A 20 -0.12 -0.43 -29.30
C VAL A 20 -0.26 -1.54 -28.26
N LEU A 21 0.47 -2.64 -28.45
CA LEU A 21 0.61 -3.70 -27.45
C LEU A 21 1.26 -3.10 -26.21
N ALA A 22 0.43 -2.74 -25.23
CA ALA A 22 0.88 -2.52 -23.86
C ALA A 22 1.35 -3.89 -23.34
N LEU A 23 2.67 -4.06 -23.25
CA LEU A 23 3.29 -5.07 -22.40
C LEU A 23 2.85 -4.76 -20.97
N ALA A 24 1.75 -5.40 -20.55
CA ALA A 24 1.31 -5.40 -19.17
C ALA A 24 2.36 -6.18 -18.35
N GLY A 25 3.44 -5.48 -17.98
CA GLY A 25 4.29 -5.90 -16.89
C GLY A 25 3.39 -6.02 -15.67
N SER A 26 3.23 -7.24 -15.17
CA SER A 26 2.59 -7.46 -13.88
C SER A 26 3.30 -6.55 -12.87
N PRO A 27 2.58 -5.76 -12.05
CA PRO A 27 3.26 -5.04 -10.99
C PRO A 27 3.96 -6.09 -10.15
N LEU A 28 5.30 -6.08 -10.17
CA LEU A 28 6.07 -6.77 -9.16
C LEU A 28 5.54 -6.19 -7.86
N ALA A 29 4.78 -7.00 -7.10
CA ALA A 29 4.28 -6.60 -5.81
C ALA A 29 5.52 -6.16 -5.01
N ALA A 30 5.66 -4.85 -4.81
CA ALA A 30 6.75 -4.33 -4.02
C ALA A 30 6.65 -5.02 -2.66
N ALA A 31 7.74 -5.65 -2.23
CA ALA A 31 7.76 -6.29 -0.93
C ALA A 31 7.30 -5.26 0.11
N ASP A 32 6.39 -5.68 0.99
CA ASP A 32 5.94 -4.83 2.07
C ASP A 32 7.17 -4.32 2.85
N PRO A 33 7.19 -3.04 3.24
CA PRO A 33 8.29 -2.51 4.02
C PRO A 33 8.44 -3.31 5.32
N THR A 34 9.69 -3.57 5.74
CA THR A 34 9.98 -4.29 6.97
C THR A 34 9.57 -3.45 8.18
N THR A 35 8.77 -4.05 9.07
CA THR A 35 8.15 -3.35 10.21
C THR A 35 8.23 -4.19 11.48
N ASP A 36 8.37 -3.53 12.62
CA ASP A 36 8.36 -4.11 13.96
C ASP A 36 7.42 -3.31 14.89
N ALA A 37 7.42 -3.61 16.20
CA ALA A 37 6.59 -2.93 17.20
C ALA A 37 6.82 -1.41 17.26
N GLN A 38 7.99 -0.93 16.82
CA GLN A 38 8.36 0.49 16.74
C GLN A 38 8.06 1.11 15.36
N GLY A 39 7.42 0.38 14.45
CA GLY A 39 7.08 0.82 13.09
C GLY A 39 8.09 0.36 12.05
N PHE A 40 8.40 1.19 11.06
CA PHE A 40 9.37 0.85 10.01
C PHE A 40 10.78 0.70 10.58
N VAL A 41 11.43 -0.45 10.34
CA VAL A 41 12.79 -0.74 10.87
C VAL A 41 13.82 0.27 10.34
N ASP A 42 13.80 0.54 9.04
CA ASP A 42 14.75 1.42 8.36
C ASP A 42 14.17 2.83 8.11
N SER A 43 13.62 3.44 9.16
CA SER A 43 13.03 4.77 9.08
C SER A 43 13.41 5.66 10.23
N THR A 44 13.67 6.93 9.96
CA THR A 44 13.85 7.93 11.01
C THR A 44 12.51 8.35 11.66
N ALA A 45 11.38 7.90 11.10
CA ALA A 45 10.05 8.01 11.73
C ALA A 45 9.82 6.93 12.80
N ARG A 46 10.69 5.91 12.89
CA ARG A 46 10.58 4.79 13.83
C ARG A 46 10.50 5.26 15.27
N CYS A 47 9.59 4.70 16.07
CA CYS A 47 9.41 5.05 17.47
C CYS A 47 10.66 4.76 18.31
N PRO A 48 10.92 5.54 19.37
CA PRO A 48 12.06 5.29 20.26
C PRO A 48 11.89 3.96 21.01
N THR A 49 12.98 3.43 21.53
CA THR A 49 12.95 2.18 22.31
C THR A 49 12.09 2.35 23.55
N GLY A 50 11.18 1.39 23.79
CA GLY A 50 10.22 1.44 24.88
C GLY A 50 8.83 1.96 24.46
N ASP A 51 8.73 2.60 23.29
CA ASP A 51 7.46 3.05 22.73
C ASP A 51 6.96 2.10 21.64
N THR A 52 5.65 2.06 21.46
CA THR A 52 4.99 1.22 20.43
C THR A 52 4.38 2.10 19.34
N ALA A 53 4.60 1.75 18.08
CA ALA A 53 3.93 2.39 16.95
C ALA A 53 2.49 1.89 16.85
N VAL A 54 1.53 2.73 17.26
CA VAL A 54 0.09 2.41 17.22
C VAL A 54 -0.53 2.68 15.86
N ALA A 55 0.12 3.51 15.06
CA ALA A 55 -0.16 3.73 13.64
C ALA A 55 1.12 4.17 12.93
N PHE A 56 1.35 3.71 11.70
CA PHE A 56 2.43 4.18 10.86
C PHE A 56 2.12 3.93 9.39
N GLY A 57 2.63 4.80 8.52
CA GLY A 57 2.31 4.78 7.11
C GLY A 57 3.39 5.40 6.24
N SER A 58 3.34 5.08 4.95
CA SER A 58 4.13 5.72 3.91
C SER A 58 3.21 6.32 2.86
N THR A 59 3.59 7.46 2.33
CA THR A 59 2.99 8.13 1.18
C THR A 59 4.04 8.23 0.08
N ALA A 60 3.72 8.88 -1.03
CA ALA A 60 4.70 9.18 -2.07
C ALA A 60 5.80 10.16 -1.61
N SER A 61 5.56 10.98 -0.58
CA SER A 61 6.44 12.08 -0.17
C SER A 61 6.89 12.03 1.28
N SER A 62 6.22 11.23 2.11
CA SER A 62 6.37 11.25 3.57
C SER A 62 6.28 9.84 4.14
N ARG A 63 6.94 9.64 5.28
CA ARG A 63 6.79 8.46 6.12
C ARG A 63 6.47 8.92 7.53
N VAL A 64 5.45 8.33 8.15
CA VAL A 64 4.93 8.76 9.44
C VAL A 64 4.76 7.59 10.41
N ALA A 65 4.90 7.87 11.70
CA ALA A 65 4.54 6.99 12.78
C ALA A 65 3.89 7.79 13.92
N VAL A 66 2.99 7.14 14.64
CA VAL A 66 2.41 7.61 15.89
C VAL A 66 2.84 6.62 16.96
N CYS A 67 3.68 7.12 17.86
CA CYS A 67 4.26 6.38 18.96
C CYS A 67 3.40 6.56 20.19
N LYS A 68 3.15 5.48 20.93
CA LYS A 68 2.53 5.51 22.24
C LYS A 68 3.57 5.11 23.27
N SER A 69 3.79 5.98 24.24
CA SER A 69 4.66 5.70 25.38
C SER A 69 3.99 4.76 26.38
N ALA A 70 4.76 4.18 27.30
CA ALA A 70 4.24 3.40 28.42
C ALA A 70 3.28 4.20 29.31
N GLY A 71 3.46 5.53 29.39
CA GLY A 71 2.56 6.45 30.10
C GLY A 71 1.25 6.76 29.37
N GLY A 72 1.10 6.30 28.12
CA GLY A 72 -0.10 6.51 27.31
C GLY A 72 -0.07 7.74 26.41
N GLU A 73 0.95 8.57 26.52
CA GLU A 73 1.14 9.76 25.67
C GLU A 73 1.43 9.37 24.23
N TYR A 74 0.86 10.12 23.28
CA TYR A 74 1.09 9.93 21.85
C TYR A 74 2.07 10.96 21.29
N GLN A 75 2.97 10.50 20.43
CA GLN A 75 3.92 11.33 19.72
C GLN A 75 3.84 11.03 18.22
N TYR A 76 3.62 12.06 17.42
CA TYR A 76 3.77 12.00 15.98
C TYR A 76 5.24 12.12 15.59
N ARG A 77 5.67 11.30 14.64
CA ARG A 77 6.98 11.35 14.01
C ARG A 77 6.81 11.28 12.51
N GLY A 78 7.10 12.38 11.81
CA GLY A 78 7.06 12.48 10.36
C GLY A 78 8.45 12.67 9.78
N VAL A 79 8.69 12.08 8.62
CA VAL A 79 9.93 12.25 7.85
C VAL A 79 9.57 12.46 6.39
N ARG A 80 10.12 13.51 5.80
CA ARG A 80 9.96 13.78 4.37
C ARG A 80 10.97 12.94 3.57
N ILE A 81 10.49 12.21 2.57
CA ILE A 81 11.32 11.28 1.79
C ILE A 81 12.37 12.02 0.94
N SER A 82 12.04 13.22 0.45
CA SER A 82 12.92 13.99 -0.45
C SER A 82 14.25 14.42 0.15
N ASP A 83 14.27 14.76 1.44
CA ASP A 83 15.42 15.40 2.10
C ASP A 83 15.65 14.90 3.54
N GLY A 84 14.80 14.00 4.04
CA GLY A 84 14.94 13.42 5.37
C GLY A 84 14.58 14.36 6.51
N ALA A 85 14.01 15.55 6.24
CA ALA A 85 13.55 16.45 7.30
C ALA A 85 12.56 15.75 8.23
N LYS A 86 12.79 15.91 9.52
CA LYS A 86 12.04 15.23 10.59
C LYS A 86 11.16 16.23 11.30
N LEU A 87 9.97 15.78 11.66
CA LEU A 87 9.06 16.48 12.56
C LEU A 87 8.67 15.54 13.69
N ILE A 88 8.81 16.02 14.92
CA ILE A 88 8.35 15.31 16.11
C ILE A 88 7.43 16.26 16.87
N ALA A 89 6.21 15.83 17.15
CA ALA A 89 5.21 16.65 17.83
C ALA A 89 4.32 15.77 18.71
N THR A 90 3.73 16.36 19.75
CA THR A 90 2.69 15.68 20.53
C THR A 90 1.50 15.39 19.63
N ALA A 91 0.93 14.19 19.77
CA ALA A 91 -0.24 13.76 19.03
C ALA A 91 -1.42 13.48 19.96
N THR A 92 -2.61 13.54 19.40
CA THR A 92 -3.86 13.19 20.07
C THR A 92 -4.62 12.21 19.19
N ALA A 93 -5.15 11.14 19.79
CA ALA A 93 -6.03 10.20 19.08
C ALA A 93 -7.46 10.75 19.00
N ASP A 94 -8.12 10.60 17.86
CA ASP A 94 -9.51 11.04 17.65
C ASP A 94 -10.56 9.99 18.09
N GLY A 95 -10.11 8.80 18.51
CA GLY A 95 -10.96 7.67 18.89
C GLY A 95 -11.57 6.88 17.72
N ARG A 96 -11.29 7.28 16.48
CA ARG A 96 -11.80 6.67 15.22
C ARG A 96 -10.69 6.10 14.34
N GLY A 97 -9.47 6.01 14.88
CA GLY A 97 -8.28 5.53 14.17
C GLY A 97 -7.51 6.63 13.43
N GLY A 98 -7.85 7.89 13.68
CA GLY A 98 -7.08 9.06 13.28
C GLY A 98 -6.25 9.62 14.42
N TYR A 99 -5.16 10.30 14.06
CA TYR A 99 -4.27 10.96 15.00
C TYR A 99 -3.92 12.35 14.49
N THR A 100 -3.96 13.33 15.39
CA THR A 100 -3.71 14.72 15.05
C THR A 100 -2.52 15.23 15.84
N ALA A 101 -1.58 15.87 15.15
CA ALA A 101 -0.46 16.58 15.76
C ALA A 101 -0.39 18.01 15.21
N THR A 102 0.05 18.96 16.03
CA THR A 102 0.19 20.35 15.61
C THR A 102 1.60 20.85 15.92
N SER A 103 2.23 21.50 14.94
CA SER A 103 3.52 22.19 15.09
C SER A 103 3.47 23.48 14.29
N ASP A 104 3.90 24.60 14.89
CA ASP A 104 4.04 25.90 14.19
C ASP A 104 2.77 26.35 13.43
N GLY A 105 1.60 26.04 13.97
CA GLY A 105 0.30 26.35 13.34
C GLY A 105 -0.10 25.41 12.19
N ILE A 106 0.70 24.38 11.91
CA ILE A 106 0.41 23.32 10.93
C ILE A 106 -0.12 22.09 11.66
N THR A 107 -1.27 21.60 11.21
CA THR A 107 -1.93 20.41 11.72
C THR A 107 -1.71 19.24 10.76
N TYR A 108 -1.26 18.13 11.32
CA TYR A 108 -0.99 16.87 10.64
C TYR A 108 -2.01 15.85 11.13
N THR A 109 -2.92 15.43 10.25
CA THR A 109 -3.92 14.41 10.54
C THR A 109 -3.55 13.12 9.82
N VAL A 110 -3.16 12.12 10.60
CA VAL A 110 -2.82 10.78 10.13
C VAL A 110 -4.06 9.91 10.18
N THR A 111 -4.46 9.36 9.04
CA THR A 111 -5.52 8.35 8.95
C THR A 111 -5.03 7.17 8.12
N ALA A 112 -5.81 6.08 8.11
CA ALA A 112 -5.52 4.94 7.25
C ALA A 112 -5.55 5.28 5.74
N LYS A 113 -6.19 6.38 5.35
CA LYS A 113 -6.39 6.77 3.94
C LYS A 113 -5.37 7.80 3.48
N SER A 114 -5.05 8.78 4.33
CA SER A 114 -4.19 9.89 3.97
C SER A 114 -3.51 10.52 5.17
N LEU A 115 -2.40 11.21 4.89
CA LEU A 115 -1.81 12.24 5.72
C LEU A 115 -2.32 13.59 5.23
N ASP A 116 -3.18 14.25 6.01
CA ASP A 116 -3.67 15.59 5.71
C ASP A 116 -2.86 16.64 6.48
N ILE A 117 -2.40 17.67 5.78
CA ILE A 117 -1.57 18.74 6.30
C ILE A 117 -2.29 20.05 6.05
N SER A 118 -2.61 20.80 7.11
CA SER A 118 -3.38 22.04 7.03
C SER A 118 -2.81 23.15 7.91
N ALA A 119 -3.03 24.41 7.52
CA ALA A 119 -2.82 25.58 8.37
C ALA A 119 -4.19 26.18 8.69
N GLY A 120 -4.67 25.98 9.92
CA GLY A 120 -6.03 26.36 10.31
C GLY A 120 -7.08 25.67 9.43
N SER A 121 -7.85 26.45 8.67
CA SER A 121 -8.88 25.94 7.75
C SER A 121 -8.37 25.66 6.33
N GLN A 122 -7.12 26.02 6.02
CA GLN A 122 -6.55 25.83 4.69
C GLN A 122 -5.82 24.48 4.60
N SER A 123 -6.27 23.59 3.73
CA SER A 123 -5.50 22.39 3.37
C SER A 123 -4.28 22.80 2.56
N ILE A 124 -3.09 22.45 3.06
CA ILE A 124 -1.81 22.71 2.39
C ILE A 124 -1.51 21.55 1.45
N ARG A 125 -1.70 20.33 1.94
CA ARG A 125 -1.42 19.10 1.20
C ARG A 125 -2.21 17.95 1.78
N SER A 126 -2.76 17.11 0.90
CA SER A 126 -3.31 15.82 1.27
C SER A 126 -2.54 14.73 0.53
N GLU A 127 -1.94 13.81 1.27
CA GLU A 127 -1.11 12.75 0.72
C GLU A 127 -1.79 11.39 0.91
N PRO A 128 -2.13 10.66 -0.16
CA PRO A 128 -2.69 9.33 -0.01
C PRO A 128 -1.66 8.37 0.60
N MET A 129 -2.12 7.52 1.52
CA MET A 129 -1.31 6.43 2.05
C MET A 129 -1.11 5.38 0.97
N THR A 130 0.14 5.05 0.66
CA THR A 130 0.50 3.89 -0.16
C THR A 130 0.68 2.64 0.70
N PHE A 131 0.93 2.83 1.99
CA PHE A 131 1.01 1.79 3.00
C PHE A 131 0.54 2.35 4.34
N PHE A 132 -0.24 1.58 5.08
CA PHE A 132 -0.65 1.93 6.43
C PHE A 132 -0.84 0.69 7.30
N ARG A 133 -0.33 0.75 8.53
CA ARG A 133 -0.69 -0.19 9.60
C ARG A 133 -1.12 0.61 10.82
N GLY A 134 -2.20 0.17 11.45
CA GLY A 134 -2.72 0.73 12.68
C GLY A 134 -3.64 -0.28 13.37
N GLY A 135 -4.10 0.04 14.58
CA GLY A 135 -4.99 -0.84 15.35
C GLY A 135 -4.48 -1.23 16.74
N GLY A 136 -3.56 -0.45 17.32
CA GLY A 136 -2.92 -0.79 18.60
C GLY A 136 -1.64 -1.60 18.40
N PRO A 137 -0.99 -2.05 19.50
CA PRO A 137 0.25 -2.81 19.40
C PRO A 137 0.05 -3.95 18.40
N LEU A 138 0.92 -3.99 17.38
CA LEU A 138 1.00 -5.19 16.55
C LEU A 138 1.12 -6.38 17.51
N PRO A 139 0.36 -7.47 17.31
CA PRO A 139 0.66 -8.67 18.06
C PRO A 139 2.14 -8.94 17.83
N ALA A 140 2.94 -8.87 18.90
CA ALA A 140 4.31 -9.35 18.84
C ALA A 140 4.17 -10.74 18.22
N THR A 141 4.80 -10.98 17.08
CA THR A 141 4.95 -12.34 16.60
C THR A 141 5.59 -13.07 17.76
N ALA A 142 4.79 -13.84 18.50
CA ALA A 142 5.33 -14.76 19.49
C ALA A 142 6.42 -15.53 18.76
N PRO A 143 7.59 -15.78 19.38
CA PRO A 143 8.58 -16.65 18.77
C PRO A 143 7.80 -17.86 18.25
N ALA A 144 7.89 -18.12 16.94
CA ALA A 144 7.33 -19.33 16.38
C ALA A 144 7.77 -20.46 17.34
N PRO A 145 6.86 -21.29 17.87
CA PRO A 145 7.29 -22.41 18.70
C PRO A 145 8.41 -23.08 17.93
N ALA A 146 9.59 -23.18 18.54
CA ALA A 146 10.73 -23.83 17.92
C ALA A 146 10.22 -25.17 17.43
N GLY A 147 9.99 -25.27 16.12
CA GLY A 147 9.47 -26.48 15.51
C GLY A 147 10.51 -27.52 15.84
N THR A 148 10.13 -28.49 16.68
CA THR A 148 10.94 -29.66 16.96
C THR A 148 11.43 -30.18 15.62
N PRO A 149 12.74 -30.40 15.42
CA PRO A 149 13.24 -30.87 14.13
C PRO A 149 12.46 -32.12 13.74
N SER A 150 11.68 -32.01 12.67
CA SER A 150 10.98 -33.15 12.10
C SER A 150 12.06 -34.06 11.52
N THR A 151 12.36 -35.13 12.25
CA THR A 151 13.09 -36.27 11.70
C THR A 151 12.42 -36.66 10.38
N PRO A 152 13.16 -36.79 9.27
CA PRO A 152 12.57 -37.20 8.01
C PRO A 152 12.03 -38.63 8.17
N VAL A 153 10.72 -38.78 8.20
CA VAL A 153 10.06 -40.08 8.04
C VAL A 153 10.10 -40.43 6.56
N THR A 154 11.14 -41.17 6.15
CA THR A 154 11.15 -41.87 4.86
C THR A 154 10.02 -42.89 4.88
N GLY A 155 8.92 -42.63 4.17
CA GLY A 155 7.94 -43.68 3.86
C GLY A 155 6.45 -43.32 3.86
N ALA A 156 6.03 -42.05 3.81
CA ALA A 156 4.61 -41.72 3.64
C ALA A 156 4.26 -41.51 2.14
N PRO A 157 3.41 -42.34 1.51
CA PRO A 157 2.98 -42.16 0.12
C PRO A 157 2.22 -40.85 -0.07
N ALA A 158 2.53 -40.13 -1.14
CA ALA A 158 1.81 -38.92 -1.54
C ALA A 158 0.35 -39.26 -1.92
N PRO A 159 -0.66 -38.50 -1.43
CA PRO A 159 -2.04 -38.68 -1.89
C PRO A 159 -2.16 -38.16 -3.33
N VAL A 160 -2.57 -39.05 -4.24
CA VAL A 160 -2.91 -38.71 -5.62
C VAL A 160 -4.27 -38.00 -5.62
N PRO A 161 -4.40 -36.77 -6.12
CA PRO A 161 -5.70 -36.13 -6.26
C PRO A 161 -6.49 -36.82 -7.38
N THR A 162 -7.48 -37.65 -7.01
CA THR A 162 -8.51 -38.13 -7.93
C THR A 162 -9.67 -37.14 -7.93
N THR A 163 -9.57 -36.11 -8.76
CA THR A 163 -10.75 -35.32 -9.16
C THR A 163 -10.87 -35.40 -10.68
N PRO A 164 -11.94 -35.99 -11.23
CA PRO A 164 -12.16 -36.06 -12.66
C PRO A 164 -12.21 -34.66 -13.27
N LEU A 165 -11.37 -34.42 -14.27
CA LEU A 165 -11.32 -33.16 -15.01
C LEU A 165 -12.62 -33.00 -15.83
N PRO A 166 -13.28 -31.82 -15.81
CA PRO A 166 -14.47 -31.59 -16.63
C PRO A 166 -14.12 -31.67 -18.13
N PRO A 167 -15.07 -32.10 -18.98
CA PRO A 167 -14.82 -32.24 -20.42
C PRO A 167 -14.44 -30.88 -21.06
N PRO A 168 -13.52 -30.88 -22.05
CA PRO A 168 -13.05 -29.65 -22.68
C PRO A 168 -14.15 -28.93 -23.46
N LEU A 169 -14.12 -27.60 -23.41
CA LEU A 169 -15.04 -26.73 -24.14
C LEU A 169 -14.72 -26.78 -25.66
N PRO A 170 -15.73 -26.65 -26.55
CA PRO A 170 -15.55 -26.68 -28.01
C PRO A 170 -14.62 -25.61 -28.62
N ALA A 171 -14.10 -24.68 -27.83
CA ALA A 171 -13.20 -23.62 -28.30
C ALA A 171 -11.77 -24.11 -28.59
N GLU A 172 -11.42 -25.34 -28.20
CA GLU A 172 -10.11 -25.96 -28.49
C GLU A 172 -10.10 -26.78 -29.79
N VAL A 173 -11.20 -26.82 -30.56
CA VAL A 173 -11.24 -27.42 -31.90
C VAL A 173 -11.17 -26.32 -32.95
N GLY A 174 -9.96 -26.05 -33.44
CA GLY A 174 -9.78 -25.35 -34.72
C GLY A 174 -8.44 -24.65 -34.88
N GLY A 175 -7.53 -25.19 -35.71
CA GLY A 175 -6.42 -24.37 -36.19
C GLY A 175 -5.16 -25.03 -36.79
N THR A 176 -5.29 -26.01 -37.69
CA THR A 176 -4.37 -26.27 -38.84
C THR A 176 -2.90 -26.70 -38.64
N ARG A 177 -2.51 -27.80 -39.32
CA ARG A 177 -1.55 -27.89 -40.46
C ARG A 177 -1.31 -29.38 -40.80
N GLN A 178 -1.86 -29.91 -41.89
CA GLN A 178 -1.19 -30.13 -43.18
C GLN A 178 0.25 -30.66 -43.09
N SER A 179 0.43 -31.95 -43.41
CA SER A 179 1.59 -32.65 -44.02
C SER A 179 1.18 -34.14 -44.12
N GLY A 180 0.94 -34.77 -45.27
CA GLY A 180 1.82 -34.88 -46.43
C GLY A 180 2.59 -36.20 -46.33
N HIS A 181 2.03 -37.29 -46.88
CA HIS A 181 2.67 -38.37 -47.64
C HIS A 181 1.69 -39.52 -47.91
#